data_AF-A0A397T2C8-F1
#
_entry.id   AF-A0A397T2C8-F1
#
_cell.length_a   1.000
_cell.length_b   1.000
_cell.length_c   1.000
_cell.angle_alpha   90.00
_cell.angle_beta   90.00
_cell.angle_gamma   90.00
#
_symmetry.space_group_name_H-M   'P 1'
#
loop_
_entity.id
_entity.type
_entity.pdbx_description
1 polymer ?
#
loop_
_entity_poly.entity_id
_entity_poly.type
_entity_poly.pdbx_seq_one_letter_code
_entity_poly.pdbx_strand_id
1 'polypeptide(L)'
;MSDTTSELSEKSPTIEAEKEQKKTTLYKTEMCRNWEERGSCRYGTKCQFAHSENELRKVQHHPKYKTEICKTFWQNGTCPYGKRCCFIHNDKERILL
;
A
#
# COMPACT_ATOMS: atom_id res chain seq x y z
N MET A 1 -50.56 -26.25 -7.48
CA MET A 1 -49.41 -26.52 -6.59
C MET A 1 -48.32 -25.58 -7.02
N SER A 2 -48.16 -24.51 -6.25
CA SER A 2 -47.23 -23.42 -6.49
C SER A 2 -46.11 -23.55 -5.49
N ASP A 3 -44.93 -23.98 -5.93
CA ASP A 3 -43.73 -23.98 -5.09
C ASP A 3 -42.81 -22.86 -5.53
N THR A 4 -42.67 -21.95 -4.56
CA THR A 4 -41.82 -20.77 -4.56
C THR A 4 -40.43 -21.21 -4.14
N THR A 5 -39.43 -21.04 -5.01
CA THR A 5 -38.03 -21.00 -4.57
C THR A 5 -37.47 -19.62 -4.90
N SER A 6 -37.52 -18.76 -3.89
CA SER A 6 -36.73 -17.54 -3.77
C SER A 6 -35.28 -17.95 -3.61
N GLU A 7 -34.45 -17.69 -4.62
CA GLU A 7 -33.00 -17.84 -4.51
C GLU A 7 -32.38 -16.48 -4.21
N LEU A 8 -31.70 -16.43 -3.08
CA LEU A 8 -31.14 -15.25 -2.44
C LEU A 8 -30.01 -14.65 -3.27
N SER A 9 -30.05 -13.32 -3.36
CA SER A 9 -29.07 -12.45 -3.99
C SER A 9 -27.69 -12.53 -3.31
N GLU A 10 -26.72 -13.16 -3.98
CA GLU A 10 -25.29 -12.89 -3.74
C GLU A 10 -24.83 -11.78 -4.68
N LYS A 11 -24.98 -10.52 -4.24
CA LYS A 11 -24.44 -9.36 -4.96
C LYS A 11 -22.92 -9.31 -4.77
N SER A 12 -22.18 -9.74 -5.79
CA SER A 12 -20.74 -9.47 -5.92
C SER A 12 -20.46 -7.97 -5.80
N PRO A 13 -19.37 -7.54 -5.12
CA PRO A 13 -19.01 -6.13 -5.03
C PRO A 13 -18.76 -5.56 -6.42
N THR A 14 -19.27 -4.35 -6.69
CA THR A 14 -19.01 -3.66 -7.95
C THR A 14 -17.54 -3.21 -8.00
N ILE A 15 -16.92 -3.31 -9.19
CA ILE A 15 -15.52 -2.95 -9.48
C ILE A 15 -15.17 -1.53 -9.00
N GLU A 16 -16.16 -0.64 -8.93
CA GLU A 16 -16.02 0.75 -8.51
C GLU A 16 -15.85 0.92 -6.99
N ALA A 17 -16.55 0.09 -6.20
CA ALA A 17 -16.47 0.14 -4.74
C ALA A 17 -15.09 -0.33 -4.23
N GLU A 18 -14.53 -1.37 -4.85
CA GLU A 18 -13.20 -1.89 -4.50
C GLU A 18 -12.08 -0.88 -4.81
N LYS A 19 -12.25 -0.09 -5.87
CA LYS A 19 -11.27 0.92 -6.30
C LYS A 19 -11.23 2.12 -5.35
N GLU A 20 -12.39 2.51 -4.82
CA GLU A 20 -12.49 3.59 -3.82
C GLU A 20 -11.97 3.14 -2.44
N GLN A 21 -12.22 1.88 -2.09
CA GLN A 21 -11.72 1.27 -0.86
C GLN A 21 -10.19 1.14 -0.86
N LYS A 22 -9.54 0.85 -1.99
CA LYS A 22 -8.07 0.86 -2.09
C LYS A 22 -7.46 2.25 -1.88
N LYS A 23 -8.08 3.32 -2.38
CA LYS A 23 -7.55 4.70 -2.23
C LYS A 23 -7.53 5.15 -0.77
N THR A 24 -8.53 4.78 0.02
CA THR A 24 -8.60 5.18 1.44
C THR A 24 -7.56 4.45 2.28
N THR A 25 -7.23 3.20 1.93
CA THR A 25 -6.22 2.40 2.65
C THR A 25 -4.78 2.89 2.48
N LEU A 26 -4.47 3.61 1.41
CA LEU A 26 -3.12 4.15 1.14
C LEU A 26 -2.92 5.59 1.60
N TYR A 27 -3.91 6.19 2.27
CA TYR A 27 -3.79 7.56 2.75
C TYR A 27 -2.80 7.66 3.90
N LYS A 28 -1.79 8.52 3.73
CA LYS A 28 -0.71 8.80 4.68
C LYS A 28 0.05 7.56 5.12
N THR A 29 0.21 6.58 4.24
CA THR A 29 0.97 5.36 4.52
C THR A 29 2.45 5.46 4.14
N GLU A 30 2.84 6.56 3.49
CA GLU A 30 4.22 6.88 3.15
C GLU A 30 4.54 8.33 3.48
N MET A 31 5.82 8.61 3.78
CA MET A 31 6.31 9.96 4.08
C MET A 31 6.32 10.86 2.83
N CYS A 32 5.92 12.12 3.00
CA CYS A 32 5.90 13.11 1.94
C CYS A 32 7.32 13.59 1.65
N ARG A 33 7.83 13.25 0.48
CA ARG A 33 9.18 13.63 0.04
C ARG A 33 9.42 15.14 0.02
N ASN A 34 8.46 15.92 -0.47
CA ASN A 34 8.60 17.38 -0.52
C ASN A 34 8.72 17.99 0.88
N TRP A 35 7.93 17.48 1.83
CA TRP A 35 7.99 17.93 3.21
C TRP A 35 9.30 17.53 3.88
N GLU A 36 9.75 16.28 3.68
CA GLU A 36 11.02 15.76 4.21
C GLU A 36 12.22 16.55 3.69
N GLU A 37 12.29 16.81 2.38
CA GLU A 37 13.45 17.47 1.76
C GLU A 37 13.44 18.99 1.95
N ARG A 38 12.27 19.63 2.00
CA ARG A 38 12.14 21.10 1.93
C ARG A 38 11.46 21.73 3.13
N GLY A 39 10.97 20.93 4.09
CA GLY A 39 10.13 21.40 5.20
C GLY A 39 8.77 21.98 4.78
N SER A 40 8.38 21.83 3.51
CA SER A 40 7.15 22.42 2.97
C SER A 40 6.57 21.59 1.83
N CYS A 41 5.23 21.56 1.76
CA CYS A 41 4.50 20.80 0.76
C CYS A 41 3.38 21.67 0.17
N ARG A 42 3.32 21.77 -1.17
CA ARG A 42 2.31 22.57 -1.90
C ARG A 42 0.87 22.10 -1.64
N TYR A 43 0.69 20.85 -1.23
CA TYR A 43 -0.62 20.27 -0.94
C TYR A 43 -1.12 20.57 0.47
N GLY A 44 -0.26 21.13 1.35
CA GLY A 44 -0.62 21.46 2.73
C GLY A 44 -1.27 20.27 3.45
N THR A 45 -2.33 20.54 4.20
CA THR A 45 -3.08 19.52 4.96
C THR A 45 -3.81 18.50 4.07
N LYS A 46 -4.00 18.80 2.77
CA LYS A 46 -4.61 17.89 1.80
C LYS A 46 -3.60 16.91 1.19
N CYS A 47 -2.33 16.95 1.61
CA CYS A 47 -1.35 15.96 1.16
C CYS A 47 -1.81 14.54 1.53
N GLN A 48 -1.73 13.63 0.56
CA GLN A 48 -2.05 12.21 0.76
C GLN A 48 -0.90 11.43 1.40
N PHE A 49 0.26 12.06 1.59
CA PHE A 49 1.43 11.50 2.25
C PHE A 49 1.57 12.12 3.64
N ALA A 50 2.25 11.43 4.55
CA ALA A 50 2.49 11.91 5.90
C ALA A 50 3.53 13.03 5.90
N HIS A 51 3.31 14.11 6.65
CA HIS A 51 4.32 15.16 6.88
C HIS A 51 5.14 14.93 8.16
N SER A 52 4.80 13.92 8.96
CA SER A 52 5.56 13.51 10.14
C SER A 52 5.23 12.07 10.49
N GLU A 53 6.02 11.46 11.39
CA GLU A 53 5.78 10.09 11.86
C GLU A 53 4.39 9.95 12.52
N ASN A 54 3.91 11.00 13.20
CA ASN A 54 2.59 11.02 13.82
C ASN A 54 1.44 10.97 12.81
N GLU A 55 1.70 11.40 11.57
CA GLU A 55 0.73 11.32 10.48
C GLU A 55 0.82 10.00 9.71
N LEU A 56 1.90 9.24 9.89
CA LEU A 56 2.19 8.02 9.15
C LEU A 56 1.31 6.86 9.67
N ARG A 57 0.51 6.30 8.77
CA ARG A 57 -0.39 5.19 9.08
C ARG A 57 0.27 3.85 8.76
N LYS A 58 0.06 2.88 9.65
CA LYS A 58 0.49 1.50 9.43
C LYS A 58 -0.33 0.87 8.29
N VAL A 59 0.36 0.13 7.43
CA VAL A 59 -0.25 -0.64 6.35
C VAL A 59 -0.29 -2.10 6.76
N GLN A 60 -1.43 -2.75 6.56
CA GLN A 60 -1.46 -4.20 6.57
C GLN A 60 -0.91 -4.70 5.24
N HIS A 61 0.31 -5.21 5.26
CA HIS A 61 0.93 -5.79 4.08
C HIS A 61 0.37 -7.18 3.80
N HIS A 62 0.41 -7.56 2.53
CA HIS A 62 0.14 -8.95 2.15
C HIS A 62 1.13 -9.87 2.88
N PRO A 63 0.75 -11.07 3.34
CA PRO A 63 1.63 -11.99 4.06
C PRO A 63 2.92 -12.40 3.33
N LYS A 64 2.98 -12.17 2.01
CA LYS A 64 4.17 -12.40 1.16
C LYS A 64 5.05 -11.15 0.95
N TYR A 65 4.75 -10.04 1.62
CA TYR A 65 5.58 -8.85 1.53
C TYR A 65 6.93 -9.12 2.20
N LYS A 66 8.02 -8.81 1.48
CA LYS A 66 9.41 -9.02 1.93
C LYS A 66 9.69 -10.45 2.43
N THR A 67 9.04 -11.45 1.86
CA THR A 67 9.33 -12.87 2.17
C THR A 67 10.32 -13.51 1.19
N GLU A 68 10.41 -12.97 -0.03
CA GLU A 68 11.28 -13.48 -1.10
C GLU A 68 12.31 -12.44 -1.53
N ILE A 69 13.47 -12.90 -2.02
CA ILE A 69 14.57 -12.03 -2.46
C ILE A 69 14.22 -11.35 -3.79
N CYS A 70 14.53 -10.06 -3.89
CA CYS A 70 14.43 -9.31 -5.14
C CYS A 70 15.55 -9.73 -6.08
N LYS A 71 15.23 -10.53 -7.09
CA LYS A 71 16.21 -11.02 -8.08
C LYS A 71 16.91 -9.86 -8.80
N THR A 72 16.18 -8.82 -9.19
CA THR A 72 16.74 -7.65 -9.88
C THR A 72 17.79 -6.94 -9.03
N PHE A 73 17.49 -6.70 -7.75
CA PHE A 73 18.46 -6.09 -6.84
C PHE A 73 19.67 -6.99 -6.63
N TRP A 74 19.44 -8.30 -6.43
CA TRP A 74 20.53 -9.24 -6.21
C TRP A 74 21.47 -9.37 -7.42
N GLN A 75 20.92 -9.33 -8.64
CA GLN A 75 21.69 -9.45 -9.88
C GLN A 75 22.38 -8.13 -10.26
N ASN A 76 21.70 -7.00 -10.11
CA ASN A 76 22.14 -5.73 -10.69
C ASN A 76 22.62 -4.72 -9.62
N GLY A 77 22.53 -5.06 -8.33
CA GLY A 77 22.80 -4.17 -7.19
C GLY A 77 21.78 -3.04 -7.02
N THR A 78 20.80 -2.92 -7.93
CA THR A 78 19.81 -1.84 -7.94
C THR A 78 18.44 -2.37 -8.35
N CYS A 79 17.39 -1.72 -7.84
CA CYS A 79 16.00 -2.06 -8.16
C CYS A 79 15.23 -0.77 -8.46
N PRO A 80 14.51 -0.67 -9.59
CA PRO A 80 13.79 0.55 -9.96
C PRO A 80 12.66 0.89 -8.97
N TYR A 81 12.21 -0.09 -8.17
CA TYR A 81 11.19 0.11 -7.14
C TYR A 81 11.78 0.64 -5.82
N GLY A 82 13.09 0.54 -5.62
CA GLY A 82 13.78 1.00 -4.41
C GLY A 82 13.11 0.51 -3.12
N LYS A 83 12.93 1.40 -2.14
CA LYS A 83 12.26 1.09 -0.87
C LYS A 83 10.81 0.58 -1.00
N ARG A 84 10.16 0.81 -2.14
CA ARG A 84 8.79 0.33 -2.42
C ARG A 84 8.77 -1.08 -3.00
N CYS A 85 9.92 -1.70 -3.25
CA CYS A 85 9.95 -3.08 -3.72
C CYS A 85 9.32 -4.01 -2.68
N CYS A 86 8.41 -4.88 -3.10
CA CYS A 86 7.75 -5.85 -2.23
C CYS A 86 8.63 -7.07 -1.89
N PHE A 87 9.86 -7.12 -2.42
CA PHE A 87 10.83 -8.20 -2.23
C PHE A 87 12.05 -7.71 -1.45
N ILE A 88 12.79 -8.61 -0.82
CA ILE A 88 13.94 -8.32 0.04
C ILE A 88 15.13 -7.84 -0.80
N HIS A 89 15.69 -6.67 -0.50
CA HIS A 89 16.98 -6.21 -1.04
C HIS A 89 18.17 -6.54 -0.13
N ASN A 90 17.98 -6.53 1.19
CA ASN A 90 19.02 -6.84 2.17
C ASN A 90 18.42 -7.42 3.46
N ASP A 91 19.26 -7.91 4.37
CA ASP A 91 18.80 -8.51 5.62
C ASP A 91 18.11 -7.52 6.58
N LYS A 92 18.37 -6.20 6.45
CA LYS A 92 17.67 -5.18 7.26
C LYS A 92 16.21 -5.02 6.84
N GLU A 93 15.90 -5.25 5.57
CA GLU A 93 14.53 -5.19 5.05
C GLU A 93 13.67 -6.41 5.41
N ARG A 94 14.26 -7.46 6.01
CA ARG A 94 13.52 -8.63 6.53
C ARG A 94 12.74 -8.33 7.82
N ILE A 95 13.07 -7.26 8.54
CA ILE A 95 12.64 -7.02 9.94
C ILE A 95 11.55 -5.94 10.07
N LEU A 96 11.12 -5.30 8.98
CA LEU A 96 9.98 -4.37 9.02
C LEU A 96 8.66 -5.16 9.06
N LEU A 97 8.40 -5.80 10.21
CA LEU A 97 7.11 -6.37 10.63
C LEU A 97 6.37 -5.37 11.53
#